data_AF-A0A9X0AY40-F1
#
_entry.id   AF-A0A9X0AY40-F1
#
_cell.length_a   1.000
_cell.length_b   1.000
_cell.length_c   1.000
_cell.angle_alpha   90.00
_cell.angle_beta   90.00
_cell.angle_gamma   90.00
#
_symmetry.space_group_name_H-M   'P 1'
#
loop_
_entity.id
_entity.type
_entity.pdbx_description
1 polymer ?
#
loop_
_entity_poly.entity_id
_entity_poly.type
_entity_poly.pdbx_seq_one_letter_code
_entity_poly.pdbx_strand_id
1 'polypeptide(L)'
;MAELPNRFPSPPSAMEIVNAIIDEFIDKLQFIWAVDAANGVVLTPRSRLACEIELALIRVISATVAPEVIFSRISNELNRLNNQVNRDVNPLFHDILLCCRDMMEQWNDEGWWDNLQSIEDSARDIEDMDERRSYGEYGPPTLDELQRLQRLERTMFTDHQLRIRIDAHARILEETIASMKAEENDHGSMSGLDDENNDHGDDVDKGDEDSGNVG
;
A
#
# COMPACT_ATOMS: atom_id res chain seq x y z
N MET A 1 5.42 17.69 50.43
CA MET A 1 5.83 16.75 49.36
C MET A 1 4.74 16.78 48.32
N ALA A 2 5.04 17.22 47.09
CA ALA A 2 4.06 17.23 46.00
C ALA A 2 4.00 15.83 45.40
N GLU A 3 2.83 15.20 45.42
CA GLU A 3 2.59 13.94 44.70
C GLU A 3 2.70 14.21 43.20
N LEU A 4 3.67 13.55 42.54
CA LEU A 4 3.73 13.51 41.09
C LEU A 4 2.49 12.75 40.59
N PRO A 5 1.78 13.24 39.54
CA PRO A 5 0.64 12.52 38.99
C PRO A 5 1.12 11.21 38.36
N ASN A 6 0.98 10.11 39.10
CA ASN A 6 1.21 8.73 38.66
C ASN A 6 0.09 8.27 37.71
N ARG A 7 -0.15 9.01 36.63
CA ARG A 7 -0.99 8.54 35.52
C ARG A 7 -0.19 8.71 34.25
N PHE A 8 0.70 7.76 34.02
CA PHE A 8 1.04 7.41 32.65
C PHE A 8 -0.29 7.05 31.95
N PRO A 9 -0.58 7.62 30.77
CA PRO A 9 -1.75 7.20 30.01
C PRO A 9 -1.66 5.70 29.80
N SER A 10 -2.77 5.00 30.01
CA SER A 10 -2.84 3.57 29.68
C SER A 10 -2.43 3.41 28.22
N PRO A 11 -1.57 2.42 27.89
CA PRO A 11 -1.23 2.15 26.50
C PRO A 11 -2.53 1.86 25.73
N PRO A 12 -2.61 2.30 24.47
CA PRO A 12 -3.77 2.04 23.64
C PRO A 12 -3.98 0.53 23.52
N SER A 13 -5.24 0.12 23.57
CA SER A 13 -5.65 -1.25 23.31
C SER A 13 -5.30 -1.66 21.88
N ALA A 14 -5.17 -2.97 21.65
CA ALA A 14 -4.96 -3.51 20.30
C ALA A 14 -6.02 -3.01 19.30
N MET A 15 -7.27 -2.88 19.75
CA MET A 15 -8.36 -2.39 18.92
C MET A 15 -8.22 -0.91 18.55
N GLU A 16 -7.74 -0.06 19.47
CA GLU A 16 -7.46 1.35 19.19
C GLU A 16 -6.32 1.50 18.19
N ILE A 17 -5.28 0.66 18.29
CA ILE A 17 -4.17 0.63 17.33
C ILE A 17 -4.65 0.22 15.94
N VAL A 18 -5.46 -0.85 15.86
CA VAL A 18 -6.04 -1.32 14.59
C VAL A 18 -6.91 -0.24 13.95
N ASN A 19 -7.78 0.41 14.72
CA ASN A 19 -8.64 1.47 14.19
C ASN A 19 -7.81 2.65 13.69
N ALA A 20 -6.79 3.09 14.43
CA ALA A 20 -5.92 4.19 14.02
C ALA A 20 -5.18 3.88 12.70
N ILE A 21 -4.69 2.65 12.53
CA ILE A 21 -4.03 2.20 11.29
C ILE A 21 -4.98 2.27 10.09
N ILE A 22 -6.24 1.87 10.30
CA ILE A 22 -7.26 1.88 9.24
C ILE A 22 -7.70 3.30 8.92
N ASP A 23 -7.92 4.14 9.93
CA ASP A 23 -8.26 5.55 9.73
C ASP A 23 -7.15 6.25 8.93
N GLU A 24 -5.87 6.02 9.27
CA GLU A 24 -4.73 6.56 8.51
C GLU A 24 -4.71 6.08 7.05
N PHE A 25 -5.09 4.82 6.80
CA PHE A 25 -5.22 4.31 5.44
C PHE A 25 -6.34 5.00 4.65
N ILE A 26 -7.52 5.18 5.27
CA ILE A 26 -8.64 5.87 4.63
C ILE A 26 -8.28 7.33 4.35
N ASP A 27 -7.63 8.01 5.29
CA ASP A 27 -7.15 9.38 5.10
C ASP A 27 -6.16 9.48 3.94
N LYS A 28 -5.26 8.49 3.79
CA LYS A 28 -4.36 8.40 2.62
C LYS A 28 -5.13 8.22 1.31
N LEU A 29 -6.14 7.36 1.27
CA LEU A 29 -6.97 7.19 0.06
C LEU A 29 -7.70 8.49 -0.31
N GLN A 30 -8.23 9.20 0.68
CA GLN A 30 -8.89 10.50 0.46
C GLN A 30 -7.88 11.57 -0.01
N PHE A 31 -6.67 11.58 0.55
CA PHE A 31 -5.62 12.49 0.11
C PHE A 31 -5.19 12.22 -1.33
N ILE A 32 -4.96 10.95 -1.68
CA ILE A 32 -4.65 10.50 -3.05
C ILE A 32 -5.74 10.98 -4.00
N TRP A 33 -7.01 10.69 -3.67
CA TRP A 33 -8.14 11.18 -4.44
C TRP A 33 -8.13 12.71 -4.61
N ALA A 34 -7.93 13.48 -3.55
CA ALA A 34 -7.97 14.94 -3.61
C ALA A 34 -6.88 15.51 -4.54
N VAL A 35 -5.68 14.94 -4.50
CA VAL A 35 -4.56 15.35 -5.37
C VAL A 35 -4.81 14.96 -6.82
N ASP A 36 -5.22 13.71 -7.05
CA ASP A 36 -5.37 13.16 -8.40
C ASP A 36 -6.62 13.66 -9.13
N ALA A 37 -7.71 13.91 -8.40
CA ALA A 37 -8.90 14.56 -8.94
C ALA A 37 -8.59 16.00 -9.40
N ALA A 38 -7.75 16.73 -8.66
CA ALA A 38 -7.32 18.08 -9.06
C ALA A 38 -6.47 18.07 -10.34
N ASN A 39 -5.73 16.99 -10.58
CA ASN A 39 -4.88 16.82 -11.76
C ASN A 39 -5.59 16.12 -12.93
N GLY A 40 -6.86 15.75 -12.79
CA GLY A 40 -7.63 15.05 -13.83
C GLY A 40 -7.12 13.63 -14.13
N VAL A 41 -6.45 12.99 -13.18
CA VAL A 41 -5.87 11.65 -13.33
C VAL A 41 -7.00 10.61 -13.39
N VAL A 42 -6.88 9.67 -14.32
CA VAL A 42 -7.80 8.53 -14.46
C VAL A 42 -7.15 7.29 -13.89
N LEU A 43 -7.82 6.63 -12.95
CA LEU A 43 -7.38 5.35 -12.43
C LEU A 43 -7.55 4.27 -13.50
N THR A 44 -6.44 3.67 -13.92
CA THR A 44 -6.46 2.51 -14.82
C THR A 44 -5.71 1.33 -14.19
N PRO A 45 -6.08 0.08 -14.52
CA PRO A 45 -5.32 -1.08 -14.06
C PRO A 45 -3.85 -0.96 -14.45
N ARG A 46 -2.94 -1.24 -13.50
CA ARG A 46 -1.48 -1.13 -13.67
C ARG A 46 -0.94 0.29 -13.93
N SER A 47 -1.75 1.33 -13.74
CA SER A 47 -1.22 2.69 -13.63
C SER A 47 -0.34 2.84 -12.39
N ARG A 48 0.55 3.84 -12.40
CA ARG A 48 1.36 4.20 -11.23
C ARG A 48 0.48 4.39 -9.99
N LEU A 49 -0.66 5.07 -10.14
CA LEU A 49 -1.63 5.29 -9.08
C LEU A 49 -2.18 3.96 -8.51
N ALA A 50 -2.55 3.01 -9.38
CA ALA A 50 -3.00 1.69 -8.94
C ALA A 50 -1.91 0.95 -8.16
N CYS A 51 -0.65 0.99 -8.62
CA CYS A 51 0.47 0.38 -7.91
C CYS A 51 0.75 1.06 -6.56
N GLU A 52 0.63 2.38 -6.48
CA GLU A 52 0.79 3.14 -5.22
C GLU A 52 -0.32 2.81 -4.21
N ILE A 53 -1.56 2.65 -4.68
CA ILE A 53 -2.70 2.20 -3.86
C ILE A 53 -2.46 0.77 -3.37
N GLU A 54 -2.03 -0.13 -4.25
CA GLU A 54 -1.73 -1.53 -3.91
C GLU A 54 -0.64 -1.62 -2.84
N LEU A 55 0.45 -0.85 -3.01
CA LEU A 55 1.56 -0.80 -2.06
C LEU A 55 1.11 -0.24 -0.70
N ALA A 56 0.27 0.80 -0.69
CA ALA A 56 -0.27 1.35 0.54
C ALA A 56 -1.14 0.31 1.27
N LEU A 57 -2.03 -0.36 0.53
CA LEU A 57 -2.95 -1.36 1.07
C LEU A 57 -2.20 -2.56 1.67
N ILE A 58 -1.23 -3.14 0.96
CA ILE A 58 -0.50 -4.31 1.46
C ILE A 58 0.34 -3.99 2.70
N ARG A 59 0.94 -2.79 2.75
CA ARG A 59 1.71 -2.32 3.92
C ARG A 59 0.84 -2.08 5.15
N VAL A 60 -0.38 -1.61 4.96
CA VAL A 60 -1.33 -1.42 6.07
C VAL A 60 -1.75 -2.77 6.63
N ILE A 61 -2.04 -3.75 5.76
CA ILE A 61 -2.37 -5.11 6.19
C ILE A 61 -1.22 -5.75 6.98
N SER A 62 0.03 -5.54 6.54
CA SER A 62 1.21 -6.09 7.21
C SER A 62 1.76 -5.28 8.38
N ALA A 63 1.13 -4.17 8.73
CA ALA A 63 1.59 -3.27 9.79
C ALA A 63 1.55 -3.90 11.20
N THR A 64 0.78 -4.99 11.36
CA THR A 64 0.59 -5.64 12.67
C THR A 64 1.01 -7.10 12.64
N VAL A 65 1.01 -7.72 13.81
CA VAL A 65 1.18 -9.17 13.93
C VAL A 65 -0.03 -9.97 13.45
N ALA A 66 -1.17 -9.31 13.20
CA ALA A 66 -2.49 -9.89 12.91
C ALA A 66 -3.02 -9.49 11.52
N PRO A 67 -2.30 -9.80 10.42
CA PRO A 67 -2.68 -9.35 9.09
C PRO A 67 -4.09 -9.80 8.68
N GLU A 68 -4.56 -10.95 9.15
CA GLU A 68 -5.91 -11.48 8.91
C GLU A 68 -7.02 -10.59 9.52
N VAL A 69 -6.75 -10.01 10.70
CA VAL A 69 -7.68 -9.11 11.40
C VAL A 69 -7.75 -7.78 10.65
N ILE A 70 -6.60 -7.24 10.26
CA ILE A 70 -6.54 -5.99 9.48
C ILE A 70 -7.20 -6.17 8.12
N PHE A 71 -6.89 -7.26 7.41
CA PHE A 71 -7.50 -7.60 6.12
C PHE A 71 -9.03 -7.64 6.21
N SER A 72 -9.56 -8.39 7.18
CA SER A 72 -11.01 -8.49 7.39
C SER A 72 -11.65 -7.15 7.71
N ARG A 73 -10.97 -6.32 8.52
CA ARG A 73 -11.49 -5.02 8.94
C ARG A 73 -11.47 -4.00 7.81
N ILE A 74 -10.39 -3.91 7.04
CA ILE A 74 -10.30 -3.04 5.85
C ILE A 74 -11.37 -3.43 4.84
N SER A 75 -11.56 -4.72 4.57
CA SER A 75 -12.60 -5.19 3.64
C SER A 75 -14.00 -4.70 4.05
N ASN A 76 -14.33 -4.78 5.34
CA ASN A 76 -15.59 -4.26 5.87
C ASN A 76 -15.72 -2.73 5.73
N GLU A 77 -14.67 -1.97 6.01
CA GLU A 77 -14.69 -0.51 5.88
C GLU A 77 -14.78 -0.06 4.42
N LEU A 78 -14.05 -0.71 3.50
CA LEU A 78 -14.17 -0.46 2.07
C LEU A 78 -15.58 -0.73 1.55
N ASN A 79 -16.20 -1.84 1.99
CA ASN A 79 -17.60 -2.14 1.65
C ASN A 79 -18.56 -1.08 2.19
N ARG A 80 -18.36 -0.61 3.43
CA ARG A 80 -19.15 0.47 4.01
C ARG A 80 -19.01 1.75 3.20
N LEU A 81 -17.79 2.16 2.87
CA LEU A 81 -17.51 3.38 2.11
C LEU A 81 -18.07 3.29 0.69
N ASN A 82 -17.91 2.16 0.00
CA ASN A 82 -18.45 1.95 -1.35
C ASN A 82 -19.97 2.11 -1.39
N ASN A 83 -20.68 1.72 -0.32
CA ASN A 83 -22.13 1.91 -0.20
C ASN A 83 -22.54 3.35 0.16
N GLN A 84 -21.64 4.15 0.74
CA GLN A 84 -21.92 5.52 1.20
C GLN A 84 -21.52 6.58 0.17
N VAL A 85 -20.48 6.33 -0.62
CA VAL A 85 -19.96 7.27 -1.61
C VAL A 85 -20.89 7.30 -2.81
N ASN A 86 -21.44 8.48 -3.11
CA ASN A 86 -22.18 8.68 -4.35
C ASN A 86 -21.21 8.77 -5.54
N ARG A 87 -21.25 7.75 -6.40
CA ARG A 87 -20.43 7.66 -7.62
C ARG A 87 -20.58 8.86 -8.54
N ASP A 88 -21.79 9.43 -8.66
CA ASP A 88 -22.06 10.55 -9.55
C ASP A 88 -21.37 11.84 -9.09
N VAL A 89 -21.05 11.91 -7.79
CA VAL A 89 -20.38 13.08 -7.16
C VAL A 89 -18.87 12.84 -7.06
N ASN A 90 -18.43 11.62 -6.76
CA ASN A 90 -17.02 11.28 -6.54
C ASN A 90 -16.62 10.02 -7.34
N PRO A 91 -16.54 10.10 -8.68
CA PRO A 91 -16.27 8.94 -9.52
C PRO A 91 -14.88 8.34 -9.26
N LEU A 92 -13.83 9.17 -9.16
CA LEU A 92 -12.47 8.70 -8.91
C LEU A 92 -12.32 8.02 -7.53
N PHE A 93 -12.92 8.58 -6.48
CA PHE A 93 -12.86 7.95 -5.15
C PHE A 93 -13.59 6.61 -5.15
N HIS A 94 -14.73 6.52 -5.82
CA HIS A 94 -15.44 5.25 -6.00
C HIS A 94 -14.57 4.23 -6.76
N ASP A 95 -13.89 4.63 -7.82
CA ASP A 95 -13.00 3.75 -8.59
C ASP A 95 -11.79 3.28 -7.75
N ILE A 96 -11.22 4.15 -6.90
CA ILE A 96 -10.18 3.78 -5.93
C ILE A 96 -10.69 2.72 -4.95
N LEU A 97 -11.89 2.89 -4.39
CA LEU A 97 -12.49 1.92 -3.46
C LEU A 97 -12.73 0.56 -4.14
N LEU A 98 -13.22 0.55 -5.38
CA LEU A 98 -13.36 -0.67 -6.18
C LEU A 98 -12.00 -1.34 -6.42
N CYS A 99 -10.99 -0.56 -6.80
CA CYS A 99 -9.64 -1.06 -7.03
C CYS A 99 -9.05 -1.74 -5.79
N CYS A 100 -9.19 -1.15 -4.60
CA CYS A 100 -8.77 -1.79 -3.35
C CYS A 100 -9.52 -3.10 -3.11
N ARG A 101 -10.84 -3.13 -3.32
CA ARG A 101 -11.65 -4.34 -3.08
C ARG A 101 -11.25 -5.47 -4.02
N ASP A 102 -11.07 -5.18 -5.31
CA ASP A 102 -10.71 -6.17 -6.31
C ASP A 102 -9.30 -6.75 -6.03
N MET A 103 -8.35 -5.94 -5.54
CA MET A 103 -7.03 -6.43 -5.08
C MET A 103 -7.16 -7.36 -3.87
N MET A 104 -8.00 -7.00 -2.89
CA MET A 104 -8.21 -7.84 -1.71
C MET A 104 -8.88 -9.17 -2.07
N GLU A 105 -9.85 -9.16 -2.97
CA GLU A 105 -10.50 -10.37 -3.49
C GLU A 105 -9.48 -11.25 -4.21
N GLN A 106 -8.62 -10.67 -5.05
CA GLN A 106 -7.54 -11.40 -5.71
C GLN A 106 -6.59 -12.06 -4.71
N TRP A 107 -6.13 -11.36 -3.66
CA TRP A 107 -5.26 -11.96 -2.65
C TRP A 107 -5.96 -13.07 -1.86
N ASN A 108 -7.26 -12.93 -1.63
CA ASN A 108 -8.05 -13.99 -1.01
C ASN A 108 -8.14 -15.23 -1.91
N ASP A 109 -8.40 -15.05 -3.21
CA ASP A 109 -8.46 -16.14 -4.19
C ASP A 109 -7.12 -16.83 -4.41
N GLU A 110 -6.02 -16.09 -4.30
CA GLU A 110 -4.65 -16.60 -4.33
C GLU A 110 -4.20 -17.26 -3.01
N GLY A 111 -5.11 -17.36 -2.03
CA GLY A 111 -4.88 -18.05 -0.76
C GLY A 111 -3.78 -17.41 0.08
N TRP A 112 -3.59 -16.08 0.00
CA TRP A 112 -2.55 -15.39 0.78
C TRP A 112 -2.73 -15.60 2.27
N TRP A 113 -3.98 -15.71 2.71
CA TRP A 113 -4.37 -15.81 4.12
C TRP A 113 -4.71 -17.24 4.54
N ASP A 114 -4.52 -18.22 3.65
CA ASP A 114 -4.85 -19.61 3.93
C ASP A 114 -3.94 -20.18 5.02
N ASN A 115 -4.52 -20.98 5.92
CA ASN A 115 -3.83 -21.64 7.02
C ASN A 115 -3.23 -20.70 8.08
N LEU A 116 -3.56 -19.40 8.06
CA LEU A 116 -3.31 -18.54 9.21
C LEU A 116 -4.24 -18.94 10.34
N GLN A 117 -3.65 -19.34 11.47
CA GLN A 117 -4.39 -19.50 12.70
C GLN A 117 -4.59 -18.11 13.31
N SER A 118 -5.78 -17.85 13.87
CA SER A 118 -6.05 -16.58 14.56
C SER A 118 -5.03 -16.34 15.67
N ILE A 119 -4.59 -15.09 15.83
CA ILE A 119 -3.79 -14.70 17.00
C ILE A 119 -4.48 -15.05 18.31
N GLU A 120 -5.80 -14.97 18.38
CA GLU A 120 -6.54 -15.29 19.61
C GLU A 120 -6.37 -16.76 20.01
N ASP A 121 -6.34 -17.65 19.02
CA ASP A 121 -6.10 -19.07 19.26
C ASP A 121 -4.62 -19.34 19.58
N SER A 122 -3.70 -18.59 18.97
CA SER A 122 -2.27 -18.68 19.26
C SER A 122 -1.94 -18.16 20.67
N ALA A 123 -2.56 -17.08 21.10
CA ALA A 123 -2.41 -16.50 22.44
C ALA A 123 -2.94 -17.47 23.50
N ARG A 124 -4.09 -18.10 23.25
CA ARG A 124 -4.64 -19.14 24.13
C ARG A 124 -3.72 -20.35 24.25
N ASP A 125 -3.18 -20.83 23.12
CA ASP A 125 -2.21 -21.95 23.11
C ASP A 125 -0.92 -21.59 23.90
N ILE A 126 -0.50 -20.31 23.94
CA ILE A 126 0.65 -19.83 24.72
C ILE A 126 0.32 -19.73 26.22
N GLU A 127 -0.81 -19.11 26.58
CA GLU A 127 -1.26 -18.97 27.98
C GLU A 127 -1.37 -20.34 28.66
N ASP A 128 -2.00 -21.30 27.97
CA ASP A 128 -2.14 -22.68 28.44
C ASP A 128 -0.79 -23.37 28.69
N MET A 129 0.26 -23.04 27.92
CA MET A 129 1.61 -23.60 28.13
C MET A 129 2.38 -22.90 29.25
N ASP A 130 2.20 -21.59 29.42
CA ASP A 130 2.84 -20.83 30.50
C ASP A 130 2.24 -21.18 31.87
N GLU A 131 0.95 -21.53 31.93
CA GLU A 131 0.34 -22.09 33.15
C GLU A 131 1.10 -23.34 33.63
N ARG A 132 1.48 -24.27 32.74
CA ARG A 132 2.24 -25.47 33.12
C ARG A 132 3.63 -25.15 33.68
N ARG A 133 4.33 -24.15 33.13
CA ARG A 133 5.60 -23.66 33.70
C ARG A 133 5.39 -23.10 35.10
N SER A 134 4.29 -22.39 35.32
CA SER A 134 3.97 -21.78 36.61
C SER A 134 3.65 -22.80 37.71
N TYR A 135 3.05 -23.95 37.35
CA TYR A 135 2.76 -25.05 38.28
C TYR A 135 3.93 -26.00 38.53
N GLY A 136 5.09 -25.79 37.89
CA GLY A 136 6.30 -26.57 38.15
C GLY A 136 6.19 -28.05 37.75
N GLU A 137 5.35 -28.38 36.76
CA GLU A 137 5.22 -29.75 36.25
C GLU A 137 6.46 -30.14 35.42
N TYR A 138 7.44 -30.75 36.09
CA TYR A 138 8.62 -31.33 35.46
C TYR A 138 8.32 -32.76 34.98
N GLY A 139 8.36 -32.96 33.66
CA GLY A 139 8.15 -34.24 32.99
C GLY A 139 8.11 -34.08 31.46
N PRO A 140 8.20 -35.18 30.68
CA PRO A 140 8.04 -35.11 29.24
C PRO A 140 6.65 -34.53 28.87
N PRO A 141 6.54 -33.79 27.76
CA PRO A 141 5.28 -33.18 27.37
C PRO A 141 4.21 -34.24 27.08
N THR A 142 2.96 -33.92 27.41
CA THR A 142 1.80 -34.77 27.11
C THR A 142 1.52 -34.76 25.61
N LEU A 143 0.69 -35.70 25.13
CA LEU A 143 0.30 -35.74 23.72
C LEU A 143 -0.39 -34.43 23.28
N ASP A 144 -1.25 -33.87 24.14
CA ASP A 144 -1.97 -32.63 23.86
C ASP A 144 -1.02 -31.43 23.79
N GLU A 145 0.02 -31.39 24.63
CA GLU A 145 1.06 -30.36 24.56
C GLU A 145 1.92 -30.46 23.31
N LEU A 146 2.26 -31.68 22.88
CA LEU A 146 2.97 -31.88 21.62
C LEU A 146 2.12 -31.39 20.44
N GLN A 147 0.81 -31.63 20.46
CA GLN A 147 -0.10 -31.11 19.45
C GLN A 147 -0.18 -29.57 19.48
N ARG A 148 -0.25 -28.96 20.67
CA ARG A 148 -0.21 -27.49 20.84
C ARG A 148 1.08 -26.88 20.32
N LEU A 149 2.23 -27.47 20.66
CA LEU A 149 3.54 -27.04 20.15
C LEU A 149 3.60 -27.13 18.63
N GLN A 150 3.12 -28.23 18.05
CA GLN A 150 3.04 -28.37 16.59
C GLN A 150 2.12 -27.33 15.94
N ARG A 151 1.00 -26.95 16.59
CA ARG A 151 0.12 -25.87 16.10
C ARG A 151 0.81 -24.51 16.15
N LEU A 152 1.49 -24.18 17.25
CA LEU A 152 2.25 -22.95 17.38
C LEU A 152 3.38 -22.86 16.36
N GLU A 153 4.16 -23.94 16.19
CA GLU A 153 5.23 -24.01 15.19
C GLU A 153 4.70 -23.83 13.78
N ARG A 154 3.58 -24.50 13.45
CA ARG A 154 2.92 -24.34 12.15
C ARG A 154 2.44 -22.91 11.93
N THR A 155 1.86 -22.28 12.95
CA THR A 155 1.38 -20.90 12.85
C THR A 155 2.53 -19.92 12.65
N MET A 156 3.60 -20.03 13.43
CA MET A 156 4.81 -19.21 13.25
C MET A 156 5.42 -19.39 11.87
N PHE A 157 5.45 -20.63 11.36
CA PHE A 157 5.94 -20.91 10.02
C PHE A 157 5.06 -20.26 8.95
N THR A 158 3.73 -20.39 9.03
CA THR A 158 2.81 -19.79 8.05
C THR A 158 2.87 -18.25 8.09
N ASP A 159 2.89 -17.64 9.28
CA ASP A 159 3.04 -16.18 9.42
C ASP A 159 4.37 -15.70 8.81
N HIS A 160 5.46 -16.42 9.05
CA HIS A 160 6.76 -16.07 8.48
C HIS A 160 6.76 -16.17 6.94
N GLN A 161 6.15 -17.21 6.37
CA GLN A 161 6.02 -17.34 4.91
C GLN A 161 5.18 -16.21 4.31
N LEU A 162 4.09 -15.83 4.97
CA LEU A 162 3.26 -14.70 4.56
C LEU A 162 4.04 -13.39 4.56
N ARG A 163 4.81 -13.11 5.62
CA ARG A 163 5.66 -11.91 5.70
C ARG A 163 6.66 -11.86 4.54
N ILE A 164 7.35 -12.96 4.25
CA ILE A 164 8.27 -13.04 3.12
C ILE A 164 7.54 -12.74 1.80
N ARG A 165 6.35 -13.32 1.59
CA ARG A 165 5.54 -13.07 0.39
C ARG A 165 5.15 -11.59 0.26
N ILE A 166 4.68 -10.99 1.35
CA ILE A 166 4.29 -9.58 1.39
C ILE A 166 5.51 -8.68 1.11
N ASP A 167 6.63 -8.91 1.77
CA ASP A 167 7.84 -8.10 1.59
C ASP A 167 8.37 -8.19 0.16
N ALA A 168 8.37 -9.38 -0.43
CA ALA A 168 8.74 -9.57 -1.82
C ALA A 168 7.79 -8.81 -2.77
N HIS A 169 6.49 -8.88 -2.53
CA HIS A 169 5.49 -8.18 -3.34
C HIS A 169 5.61 -6.66 -3.23
N ALA A 170 5.75 -6.14 -2.01
CA ALA A 170 5.95 -4.71 -1.75
C ALA A 170 7.20 -4.19 -2.45
N ARG A 171 8.31 -4.95 -2.41
CA ARG A 171 9.54 -4.59 -3.11
C ARG A 171 9.36 -4.52 -4.63
N ILE A 172 8.67 -5.49 -5.23
CA ILE A 172 8.37 -5.48 -6.68
C ILE A 172 7.54 -4.24 -7.04
N LEU A 173 6.54 -3.90 -6.23
CA LEU A 173 5.72 -2.70 -6.43
C LEU A 173 6.56 -1.42 -6.32
N GLU A 174 7.44 -1.31 -5.32
CA GLU A 174 8.34 -0.16 -5.17
C GLU A 174 9.26 0.03 -6.38
N GLU A 175 9.87 -1.06 -6.86
CA GLU A 175 10.74 -1.04 -8.04
C GLU A 175 9.93 -0.64 -9.30
N THR A 176 8.72 -1.16 -9.45
CA THR A 176 7.81 -0.83 -10.56
C THR A 176 7.41 0.64 -10.55
N ILE A 177 7.00 1.18 -9.39
CA ILE A 177 6.64 2.59 -9.22
C ILE A 177 7.84 3.49 -9.50
N ALA A 178 9.04 3.11 -9.03
CA ALA A 178 10.26 3.87 -9.29
C ALA A 178 10.58 3.94 -10.79
N SER A 179 10.42 2.83 -11.53
CA SER A 179 10.59 2.80 -12.99
C SER A 179 9.59 3.73 -13.68
N MET A 180 8.31 3.63 -13.34
CA MET A 180 7.26 4.49 -13.91
C MET A 180 7.54 5.98 -13.67
N LYS A 181 8.02 6.35 -12.47
CA LYS A 181 8.40 7.74 -12.15
C LYS A 181 9.61 8.20 -12.97
N ALA A 182 10.59 7.34 -13.21
CA ALA A 182 11.74 7.69 -14.03
C ALA A 182 11.32 7.97 -15.48
N GLU A 183 10.47 7.11 -16.04
CA GLU A 183 9.92 7.27 -17.40
C GLU A 183 9.09 8.55 -17.56
N GLU A 184 8.24 8.87 -16.58
CA GLU A 184 7.46 10.12 -16.56
C GLU A 184 8.35 11.38 -16.57
N ASN A 185 9.49 11.34 -15.86
CA ASN A 185 10.44 12.45 -15.78
C ASN A 185 11.29 12.60 -17.05
N ASP A 186 11.66 11.50 -17.69
CA ASP A 186 12.45 11.51 -18.93
C ASP A 186 11.64 12.07 -20.12
N HIS A 187 10.33 11.79 -20.17
CA HIS A 187 9.43 12.34 -21.19
C HIS A 187 9.01 13.80 -20.94
N GLY A 188 9.17 14.31 -19.72
CA GLY A 188 8.91 15.72 -19.37
C GLY A 188 9.98 16.71 -19.85
N SER A 189 11.13 16.22 -20.35
CA SER A 189 12.29 17.06 -20.75
C SER A 189 12.42 17.32 -22.26
N MET A 190 11.43 16.94 -23.09
CA MET A 190 11.51 17.10 -24.55
C MET A 190 10.49 18.10 -25.16
N SER A 191 10.10 19.12 -24.38
CA SER A 191 9.26 20.24 -24.85
C SER A 191 9.99 21.57 -24.66
N GLY A 192 10.97 21.84 -25.52
CA GLY A 192 11.73 23.10 -25.42
C GLY A 192 12.83 23.27 -26.43
N LEU A 193 12.62 22.88 -27.70
CA LEU A 193 13.44 23.33 -28.82
C LEU A 193 12.56 23.59 -30.06
N ASP A 194 11.49 24.36 -29.87
CA ASP A 194 10.99 25.24 -30.92
C ASP A 194 11.44 26.64 -30.55
N ASP A 195 12.69 26.97 -30.88
CA ASP A 195 13.17 28.35 -30.91
C ASP A 195 13.37 28.72 -32.38
N GLU A 196 12.25 28.80 -33.09
CA GLU A 196 12.13 29.70 -34.25
C GLU A 196 12.34 31.11 -33.73
N ASN A 197 13.56 31.65 -33.88
CA ASN A 197 13.77 33.09 -33.86
C ASN A 197 14.28 33.54 -35.22
N ASN A 198 13.30 33.97 -36.02
CA ASN A 198 13.48 34.86 -37.13
C ASN A 198 13.99 36.22 -36.61
N ASP A 199 14.97 36.77 -37.34
CA ASP A 199 14.99 38.14 -37.83
C ASP A 199 16.10 39.12 -37.35
N HIS A 200 16.65 39.79 -38.38
CA HIS A 200 17.40 41.05 -38.45
C HIS A 200 18.94 41.06 -38.39
N GLY A 201 19.55 41.42 -39.53
CA GLY A 201 20.94 41.87 -39.64
C GLY A 201 21.42 42.11 -41.07
N ASP A 202 20.86 43.14 -41.70
CA ASP A 202 21.20 43.78 -42.98
C ASP A 202 22.72 43.92 -43.23
N ASP A 203 23.19 43.51 -44.42
CA ASP A 203 24.43 44.04 -45.01
C ASP A 203 24.27 44.17 -46.53
N VAL A 204 24.09 45.42 -46.94
CA VAL A 204 24.03 45.92 -48.31
C VAL A 204 25.46 46.24 -48.76
N ASP A 205 25.94 45.71 -49.90
CA ASP A 205 26.53 46.55 -50.96
C ASP A 205 26.75 45.79 -52.29
N LYS A 206 26.74 46.64 -53.32
CA LYS A 206 26.54 46.49 -54.76
C LYS A 206 27.56 45.68 -55.56
N GLY A 207 27.14 45.28 -56.75
CA GLY A 207 28.01 45.05 -57.89
C GLY A 207 27.24 44.65 -59.14
N ASP A 208 27.09 45.60 -60.07
CA ASP A 208 26.53 45.44 -61.41
C ASP A 208 27.19 44.29 -62.21
N GLU A 209 26.44 43.65 -63.11
CA GLU A 209 26.65 43.79 -64.56
C GLU A 209 25.68 42.90 -65.37
N ASP A 210 24.94 43.59 -66.23
CA ASP A 210 24.18 43.08 -67.36
C ASP A 210 25.15 42.56 -68.44
N SER A 211 24.94 41.34 -68.95
CA SER A 211 25.11 41.01 -70.38
C SER A 211 24.87 39.52 -70.66
N GLY A 212 24.09 39.24 -71.71
CA GLY A 212 24.37 38.07 -72.56
C GLY A 212 23.21 37.10 -72.83
N ASN A 213 22.32 37.52 -73.72
CA ASN A 213 21.57 36.69 -74.65
C ASN A 213 22.40 35.53 -75.26
N VAL A 214 21.78 34.37 -75.54
CA VAL A 214 21.75 33.65 -76.84
C VAL A 214 21.16 32.24 -76.68
N GLY A 215 20.11 31.96 -77.44
CA GLY A 215 19.95 30.70 -78.19
C GLY A 215 19.12 29.60 -77.57
#